data_AF-S4MNW2-F1
#
_entry.id   AF-S4MNW2-F1
#
_cell.length_a   1.000
_cell.length_b   1.000
_cell.length_c   1.000
_cell.angle_alpha   90.00
_cell.angle_beta   90.00
_cell.angle_gamma   90.00
#
_symmetry.space_group_name_H-M   'P 1'
#
loop_
_entity.id
_entity.type
_entity.pdbx_description
1 polymer ?
#
loop_
_entity_poly.entity_id
_entity_poly.type
_entity_poly.pdbx_seq_one_letter_code
_entity_poly.pdbx_strand_id
1 'polypeptide(L)'
;MWDLGCELLAVAASLPLLPDRDLLDEAWARVAAVQHPSGAIPEQGSGTGHDSGRDFLSHYHPTLMAAFAATLTIGRLDDGARAGTHHRPGGQGVLG
;
A
#
# COMPACT_ATOMS: atom_id res chain seq x y z
N MET A 1 -13.12 5.63 -6.58
CA MET A 1 -12.80 4.37 -7.25
C MET A 1 -11.56 3.83 -6.56
N TRP A 2 -11.61 2.62 -6.01
CA TRP A 2 -10.55 2.11 -5.13
C TRP A 2 -9.28 1.71 -5.88
N ASP A 3 -9.43 1.33 -7.15
CA ASP A 3 -8.34 1.14 -8.10
C ASP A 3 -7.46 2.39 -8.25
N LEU A 4 -8.02 3.57 -8.51
CA LEU A 4 -7.26 4.83 -8.60
C LEU A 4 -6.51 5.13 -7.30
N GLY A 5 -7.13 4.86 -6.14
CA GLY A 5 -6.46 4.99 -4.85
C GLY A 5 -5.24 4.08 -4.74
N CYS A 6 -5.37 2.82 -5.19
CA CYS A 6 -4.27 1.86 -5.20
C CYS A 6 -3.20 2.17 -6.27
N GLU A 7 -3.60 2.70 -7.44
CA GLU A 7 -2.68 3.19 -8.47
C GLU A 7 -1.79 4.31 -7.93
N LEU A 8 -2.39 5.28 -7.22
CA LEU A 8 -1.63 6.37 -6.59
C LEU A 8 -0.70 5.87 -5.48
N LEU A 9 -1.10 4.84 -4.72
CA LEU A 9 -0.21 4.17 -3.76
C LEU A 9 0.97 3.46 -4.46
N ALA A 10 0.73 2.80 -5.59
CA ALA A 10 1.78 2.20 -6.41
C ALA A 10 2.76 3.26 -6.96
N VAL A 11 2.24 4.40 -7.43
CA VAL A 11 3.06 5.55 -7.85
C VAL A 11 3.88 6.06 -6.67
N ALA A 12 3.27 6.28 -5.51
CA ALA A 12 3.96 6.74 -4.31
C ALA A 12 5.12 5.82 -3.90
N ALA A 13 4.91 4.49 -3.94
CA ALA A 13 5.96 3.51 -3.66
C ALA A 13 7.11 3.53 -4.70
N SER A 14 6.85 4.01 -5.91
CA SER A 14 7.82 4.09 -7.00
C SER A 14 8.59 5.42 -7.03
N LEU A 15 8.19 6.42 -6.25
CA LEU A 15 8.87 7.71 -6.20
C LEU A 15 10.21 7.61 -5.43
N PRO A 16 11.20 8.47 -5.77
CA PRO A 16 12.47 8.51 -5.05
C PRO A 16 12.31 8.88 -3.58
N LEU A 17 11.35 9.75 -3.27
CA LEU A 17 10.98 10.15 -1.91
C LEU A 17 9.58 9.64 -1.61
N LEU A 18 9.45 8.94 -0.48
CA LEU A 18 8.14 8.49 -0.01
C LEU A 18 7.32 9.69 0.51
N PRO A 19 6.00 9.69 0.31
CA PRO A 19 5.12 10.61 1.01
C PRO A 19 5.25 10.49 2.54
N ASP A 20 4.65 11.45 3.22
CA ASP A 20 4.57 11.45 4.68
C ASP A 20 3.99 10.12 5.21
N ARG A 21 4.55 9.63 6.33
CA ARG A 21 4.21 8.30 6.85
C ARG A 21 2.78 8.24 7.37
N ASP A 22 2.31 9.29 8.04
CA ASP A 22 0.97 9.33 8.60
C ASP A 22 -0.07 9.32 7.46
N LEU A 23 0.24 10.00 6.35
CA LEU A 23 -0.57 9.96 5.14
C LEU A 23 -0.64 8.55 4.53
N LEU A 24 0.49 7.84 4.44
CA LEU A 24 0.53 6.47 3.93
C LEU A 24 -0.26 5.52 4.84
N ASP A 25 -0.07 5.61 6.15
CA ASP A 25 -0.76 4.76 7.12
C ASP A 25 -2.28 5.01 7.06
N GLU A 26 -2.72 6.26 6.93
CA GLU A 26 -4.13 6.60 6.77
C GLU A 26 -4.71 6.07 5.46
N ALA A 27 -3.96 6.18 4.35
CA ALA A 27 -4.39 5.66 3.05
C ALA A 27 -4.56 4.13 3.10
N TRP A 28 -3.61 3.40 3.68
CA TRP A 28 -3.70 1.94 3.86
C TRP A 28 -4.83 1.53 4.79
N ALA A 29 -5.09 2.28 5.86
CA ALA A 29 -6.23 2.03 6.74
C ALA A 29 -7.57 2.14 6.01
N ARG A 30 -7.71 3.12 5.11
CA ARG A 30 -8.92 3.27 4.28
C ARG A 30 -9.12 2.12 3.30
N VAL A 31 -8.04 1.63 2.67
CA VAL A 31 -8.10 0.44 1.79
C VAL A 31 -8.50 -0.80 2.59
N ALA A 32 -7.91 -1.00 3.77
CA ALA A 32 -8.26 -2.12 4.64
C ALA A 32 -9.72 -2.08 5.11
N ALA A 33 -10.26 -0.88 5.37
CA ALA A 33 -11.64 -0.71 5.85
C ALA A 33 -12.71 -1.13 4.83
N VAL A 34 -12.39 -1.15 3.53
CA VAL A 34 -13.31 -1.59 2.48
C VAL A 34 -13.04 -3.01 1.99
N GLN A 35 -11.99 -3.65 2.48
CA GLN A 35 -11.68 -5.01 2.12
C GLN A 35 -12.70 -5.96 2.73
N HIS A 36 -13.37 -6.75 1.90
CA HIS A 36 -14.28 -7.79 2.35
C HIS A 36 -13.50 -8.92 3.07
N PRO A 37 -14.17 -9.76 3.88
CA PRO A 37 -13.54 -10.93 4.50
C PRO A 37 -12.88 -11.91 3.51
N SER A 38 -13.30 -11.89 2.23
CA SER A 38 -12.67 -12.66 1.15
C SER A 38 -11.34 -12.08 0.65
N GLY A 39 -10.97 -10.87 1.09
CA GLY A 39 -9.85 -10.10 0.57
C GLY A 39 -10.19 -9.22 -0.63
N ALA A 40 -11.40 -9.35 -1.20
CA ALA A 40 -11.84 -8.55 -2.34
C ALA A 40 -12.11 -7.09 -1.93
N ILE A 41 -11.80 -6.15 -2.82
CA ILE A 41 -12.09 -4.73 -2.66
C ILE A 41 -13.20 -4.35 -3.67
N PRO A 42 -14.25 -3.64 -3.25
CA PRO A 42 -15.30 -3.17 -4.16
C PRO A 42 -14.77 -2.08 -5.11
N GLU A 43 -15.29 -1.99 -6.33
CA GLU A 43 -14.92 -0.91 -7.27
C GLU A 43 -15.33 0.48 -6.79
N GLN A 44 -16.50 0.59 -6.15
CA GLN A 44 -17.04 1.84 -5.62
C GLN A 44 -17.21 1.79 -4.10
N GLY A 45 -17.03 2.93 -3.43
CA GLY A 45 -17.26 3.07 -1.99
C GLY A 45 -18.75 3.14 -1.68
N SER A 46 -19.25 2.18 -0.89
CA SER A 46 -20.56 2.06 -0.20
C SER A 46 -21.85 2.55 -0.89
N GLY A 47 -21.81 2.98 -2.14
CA GLY A 47 -22.97 3.37 -2.93
C GLY A 47 -23.81 2.12 -3.22
N THR A 48 -25.08 2.18 -2.88
CA THR A 48 -26.08 1.12 -3.01
C THR A 48 -26.40 0.78 -4.48
N GLY A 49 -25.41 0.34 -5.23
CA GLY A 49 -25.55 -0.24 -6.57
C GLY A 49 -25.76 -1.74 -6.42
N HIS A 50 -27.03 -2.13 -6.42
CA HIS A 50 -27.58 -3.48 -6.59
C HIS A 50 -26.55 -4.64 -6.65
N ASP A 51 -26.42 -5.36 -5.53
CA ASP A 51 -25.74 -6.66 -5.41
C ASP A 51 -26.50 -7.72 -6.24
N SER A 52 -26.27 -7.69 -7.55
CA SER A 52 -26.59 -8.80 -8.45
C SER A 52 -25.36 -9.67 -8.62
N GLY A 53 -24.86 -10.18 -7.50
CA GLY A 53 -23.80 -11.18 -7.47
C GLY A 53 -22.42 -10.56 -7.39
N ARG A 54 -21.60 -11.18 -6.53
CA ARG A 54 -20.13 -11.12 -6.54
C ARG A 54 -19.59 -11.53 -7.91
N ASP A 55 -19.75 -10.68 -8.92
CA ASP A 55 -19.05 -10.86 -10.16
C ASP A 55 -17.59 -10.53 -9.89
N PHE A 56 -16.73 -11.52 -10.12
CA PHE A 56 -15.28 -11.36 -10.11
C PHE A 56 -14.91 -10.15 -10.96
N LEU A 57 -15.60 -9.93 -12.08
CA LEU A 57 -15.35 -8.82 -13.00
C LEU A 57 -15.57 -7.43 -12.40
N SER A 58 -16.42 -7.28 -11.37
CA SER A 58 -16.70 -5.99 -10.73
C SER A 58 -15.80 -5.68 -9.53
N HIS A 59 -14.89 -6.59 -9.17
CA HIS A 59 -14.05 -6.46 -7.97
C HIS A 59 -12.57 -6.80 -8.23
N TYR A 60 -12.25 -7.51 -9.32
CA TYR A 60 -10.90 -7.99 -9.55
C TYR A 60 -9.91 -6.85 -9.72
N HIS A 61 -10.28 -5.76 -10.43
CA HIS A 61 -9.35 -4.69 -10.75
C HIS A 61 -8.85 -3.94 -9.51
N PRO A 62 -9.70 -3.39 -8.63
CA PRO A 62 -9.24 -2.75 -7.39
C PRO A 62 -8.53 -3.74 -6.46
N THR A 63 -8.94 -5.01 -6.43
CA THR A 63 -8.27 -6.05 -5.63
C THR A 63 -6.85 -6.31 -6.12
N LEU A 64 -6.66 -6.47 -7.43
CA LEU A 64 -5.33 -6.65 -8.02
C LEU A 64 -4.46 -5.41 -7.85
N MET A 65 -5.03 -4.21 -8.00
CA MET A 65 -4.28 -2.97 -7.80
C MET A 65 -3.83 -2.80 -6.35
N ALA A 66 -4.66 -3.16 -5.38
CA ALA A 66 -4.25 -3.15 -3.98
C ALA A 66 -3.11 -4.14 -3.69
N ALA A 67 -3.20 -5.37 -4.21
CA ALA A 67 -2.14 -6.37 -4.05
C ALA A 67 -0.82 -5.92 -4.72
N PHE A 68 -0.91 -5.34 -5.92
CA PHE A 68 0.23 -4.79 -6.64
C PHE A 68 0.89 -3.63 -5.88
N ALA A 69 0.10 -2.64 -5.47
CA ALA A 69 0.58 -1.49 -4.71
C ALA A 69 1.20 -1.90 -3.36
N ALA A 70 0.62 -2.89 -2.68
CA ALA A 70 1.15 -3.41 -1.42
C ALA A 70 2.52 -4.06 -1.63
N THR A 71 2.67 -4.84 -2.70
CA THR A 71 3.95 -5.49 -3.05
C THR A 71 5.05 -4.46 -3.28
N LEU A 72 4.76 -3.40 -4.04
CA LEU A 72 5.72 -2.31 -4.27
C LEU A 72 6.06 -1.57 -2.97
N THR A 73 5.04 -1.29 -2.15
CA THR A 73 5.22 -0.56 -0.88
C THR A 73 6.08 -1.34 0.10
N ILE A 74 5.83 -2.64 0.27
CA ILE A 74 6.63 -3.52 1.14
C ILE A 74 8.08 -3.56 0.66
N GLY A 75 8.31 -3.75 -0.64
CA GLY A 75 9.66 -3.75 -1.21
C GLY A 75 10.40 -2.43 -0.95
N ARG A 76 9.70 -1.30 -1.11
CA ARG A 76 10.28 0.04 -0.88
C ARG A 76 10.63 0.29 0.58
N LEU A 77 9.79 -0.16 1.52
CA LEU A 77 10.04 -0.04 2.96
C LEU A 77 11.19 -0.92 3.41
N ASP A 78 11.27 -2.16 2.89
CA ASP A 78 12.38 -3.06 3.16
C ASP A 78 13.72 -2.51 2.64
N ASP A 79 13.73 -1.92 1.44
CA ASP A 79 14.92 -1.27 0.88
C ASP A 79 15.35 -0.06 1.71
N GLY A 80 14.39 0.74 2.21
CA GLY A 80 14.65 1.82 3.15
C GLY A 80 15.26 1.32 4.46
N ALA A 81 14.74 0.22 5.01
CA ALA A 81 15.27 -0.42 6.21
C ALA A 81 16.71 -0.92 5.99
N ARG A 82 16.98 -1.59 4.85
CA ARG A 82 18.33 -2.05 4.49
C ARG A 82 19.31 -0.89 4.31
N ALA A 83 18.92 0.18 3.61
CA ALA A 83 19.76 1.37 3.47
C ALA A 83 20.08 2.02 4.82
N GLY A 84 19.10 2.10 5.74
CA GLY A 84 19.30 2.57 7.11
C GLY A 84 20.27 1.72 7.93
N THR A 85 20.29 0.39 7.74
CA THR A 85 21.27 -0.49 8.40
C THR A 85 22.70 -0.30 7.88
N HIS A 86 22.87 0.03 6.60
CA HIS A 86 24.19 0.30 6.01
C HIS A 86 24.74 1.68 6.41
N HIS A 87 23.90 2.65 6.75
CA HIS A 87 24.29 4.02 7.13
C HIS A 87 24.64 4.18 8.62
N ARG A 88 24.90 3.12 9.39
CA ARG A 88 25.37 3.23 10.79
C ARG A 88 26.88 2.97 10.91
N PRO A 89 27.76 3.93 10.55
CA PRO A 89 29.19 3.78 10.79
C PRO A 89 29.55 4.11 12.26
N GLY A 90 30.16 3.14 12.94
CA GLY A 90 31.31 3.37 13.83
C GLY A 90 31.07 4.11 15.15
N GLY A 91 30.67 3.39 16.19
CA GLY A 91 31.03 3.71 17.58
C GLY A 91 32.29 2.96 18.01
N GLN A 92 33.39 3.11 17.27
CA GLN A 92 34.68 2.54 17.65
C GLN A 92 35.55 3.63 18.28
N GLY A 93 35.37 3.82 19.59
CA GLY A 93 36.29 4.57 20.44
C GLY A 93 37.25 3.62 21.13
N VAL A 94 38.36 3.29 20.48
CA VAL A 94 39.58 2.87 21.18
C VAL A 94 40.40 4.14 21.38
N LEU A 95 40.45 4.65 22.60
CA LEU A 95 41.54 5.45 23.17
C LEU A 95 41.47 5.33 24.69
N GLY A 96 42.49 4.74 25.30
CA GLY A 96 42.64 4.61 26.76
C GLY A 96 43.30 3.32 27.16
#